data_AF-A0A1H4KA87-F1
#
_entry.id   AF-A0A1H4KA87-F1
#
_cell.length_a   1.000
_cell.length_b   1.000
_cell.length_c   1.000
_cell.angle_alpha   90.00
_cell.angle_beta   90.00
_cell.angle_gamma   90.00
#
_symmetry.space_group_name_H-M   'P 1'
#
loop_
_entity.id
_entity.type
_entity.pdbx_description
1 polymer ?
#
loop_
_entity_poly.entity_id
_entity_poly.type
_entity_poly.pdbx_seq_one_letter_code
_entity_poly.pdbx_strand_id
1 'polypeptide(L)'
;MAFTFGKLAGKFVLAGAVLAVLGTVQPTLARPQLPAEYRFQPYTGSLPACEDGGVLGTIQSRFSSKESEYWNSSLQIVGYDRIRETGYRSNGSDYIPRRYCTARAYMNDGRWRQVTYWVGENLGFIGWGWGVEWCVAGVDRNYAYGPACRAARP
;
A
#
# COMPACT_ATOMS: atom_id res chain seq x y z
N MET A 1 43.70 32.36 -68.28
CA MET A 1 44.14 33.13 -67.10
C MET A 1 43.61 32.42 -65.87
N ALA A 2 44.52 31.80 -65.12
CA ALA A 2 44.23 31.09 -63.89
C ALA A 2 44.02 32.10 -62.76
N PHE A 3 42.92 31.97 -62.02
CA PHE A 3 42.77 32.61 -60.71
C PHE A 3 42.71 31.54 -59.64
N THR A 4 43.53 31.78 -58.63
CA THR A 4 44.04 30.91 -57.59
C THR A 4 42.99 30.57 -56.54
N PHE A 5 42.95 29.30 -56.13
CA PHE A 5 42.18 28.82 -54.98
C PHE A 5 42.81 29.30 -53.67
N GLY A 6 42.20 30.30 -53.04
CA GLY A 6 42.53 30.76 -51.69
C GLY A 6 41.67 30.04 -50.63
N LYS A 7 42.34 29.33 -49.72
CA LYS A 7 41.74 28.74 -48.50
C LYS A 7 41.31 29.83 -47.53
N LEU A 8 40.01 29.96 -47.28
CA LEU A 8 39.35 30.51 -46.09
C LEU A 8 37.86 30.17 -46.27
N ALA A 9 37.07 29.66 -45.34
CA ALA A 9 37.19 29.61 -43.90
C ALA A 9 36.36 28.43 -43.38
N GLY A 10 36.79 27.87 -42.26
CA GLY A 10 35.93 27.04 -41.44
C GLY A 10 34.78 27.84 -40.83
N LYS A 11 33.83 27.08 -40.26
CA LYS A 11 32.64 27.47 -39.48
C LYS A 11 31.31 27.53 -40.26
N PHE A 12 30.81 26.38 -40.73
CA PHE A 12 29.36 26.18 -40.91
C PHE A 12 29.00 24.67 -40.89
N VAL A 13 29.16 24.00 -39.73
CA VAL A 13 28.42 22.75 -39.47
C VAL A 13 28.08 22.69 -37.98
N LEU A 14 27.13 23.53 -37.55
CA LEU A 14 26.42 23.40 -36.27
C LEU A 14 25.00 23.91 -36.48
N ALA A 15 24.16 23.14 -37.16
CA ALA A 15 22.70 23.28 -37.11
C ALA A 15 22.06 22.17 -37.95
N GLY A 16 21.72 21.04 -37.34
CA GLY A 16 20.86 20.07 -38.04
C GLY A 16 20.93 18.66 -37.50
N ALA A 17 20.53 18.43 -36.25
CA ALA A 17 19.98 17.14 -35.79
C ALA A 17 19.53 17.16 -34.31
N VAL A 18 18.84 18.21 -33.84
CA VAL A 18 18.28 18.21 -32.45
C VAL A 18 16.74 18.31 -32.43
N LEU A 19 16.07 18.30 -33.59
CA LEU A 19 14.65 18.67 -33.69
C LEU A 19 13.65 17.55 -34.00
N ALA A 20 13.93 16.29 -33.61
CA ALA A 20 13.00 15.18 -33.94
C ALA A 20 12.80 14.14 -32.83
N VAL A 21 12.69 14.57 -31.56
CA VAL A 21 12.08 13.73 -30.50
C VAL A 21 11.01 14.53 -29.75
N LEU A 22 10.02 15.04 -30.50
CA LEU A 22 8.70 15.41 -29.95
C LEU A 22 7.73 14.26 -30.27
N GLY A 23 8.08 13.04 -29.84
CA GLY A 23 7.19 11.89 -29.93
C GLY A 23 6.08 12.02 -28.89
N THR A 24 4.89 12.41 -29.36
CA THR A 24 3.56 12.30 -28.72
C THR A 24 3.53 11.96 -27.23
N VAL A 25 3.63 12.99 -26.38
CA VAL A 25 3.13 12.90 -25.00
C VAL A 25 1.61 12.85 -25.09
N GLN A 26 1.04 11.65 -25.22
CA GLN A 26 -0.41 11.50 -25.09
C GLN A 26 -0.77 11.81 -23.63
N PRO A 27 -1.72 12.72 -23.36
CA PRO A 27 -2.22 12.88 -22.01
C PRO A 27 -2.85 11.55 -21.62
N THR A 28 -2.29 10.89 -20.61
CA THR A 28 -2.96 9.77 -19.97
C THR A 28 -4.18 10.34 -19.25
N LEU A 29 -5.36 10.25 -19.88
CA LEU A 29 -6.59 10.57 -19.19
C LEU A 29 -6.74 9.58 -18.03
N ALA A 30 -6.69 10.10 -16.81
CA ALA A 30 -6.97 9.30 -15.62
C ALA A 30 -8.36 8.68 -15.77
N ARG A 31 -8.48 7.39 -15.45
CA ARG A 31 -9.78 6.71 -15.46
C ARG A 31 -10.73 7.45 -14.50
N PRO A 32 -12.00 7.70 -14.88
CA PRO A 32 -12.98 8.20 -13.94
C PRO A 32 -13.04 7.29 -12.71
N GLN A 33 -12.79 7.86 -11.54
CA GLN A 33 -12.91 7.16 -10.27
C GLN A 33 -14.41 7.07 -9.95
N LEU A 34 -15.01 5.91 -10.18
CA LEU A 34 -16.39 5.62 -9.77
C LEU A 34 -16.37 5.04 -8.36
N PRO A 35 -16.91 5.73 -7.35
CA PRO A 35 -16.93 5.22 -5.99
C PRO A 35 -17.53 3.82 -5.90
N ALA A 36 -16.98 2.99 -5.02
CA ALA A 36 -17.41 1.58 -4.87
C ALA A 36 -18.90 1.43 -4.53
N GLU A 37 -19.53 2.46 -3.97
CA GLU A 37 -20.96 2.58 -3.69
C GLU A 37 -21.84 2.54 -4.94
N TYR A 38 -21.32 2.88 -6.13
CA TYR A 38 -22.08 2.90 -7.38
C TYR A 38 -21.95 1.60 -8.19
N ARG A 39 -21.31 0.56 -7.64
CA ARG A 39 -21.21 -0.75 -8.29
C ARG A 39 -22.58 -1.44 -8.33
N PHE A 40 -22.73 -2.42 -9.22
CA PHE A 40 -23.93 -3.26 -9.30
C PHE A 40 -24.28 -3.91 -7.95
N GLN A 41 -23.26 -4.38 -7.23
CA GLN A 41 -23.35 -4.74 -5.83
C GLN A 41 -22.64 -3.65 -5.01
N PRO A 42 -23.38 -2.71 -4.42
CA PRO A 42 -22.81 -1.53 -3.79
C PRO A 42 -22.15 -1.89 -2.45
N TYR A 43 -21.07 -1.18 -2.14
CA TYR A 43 -20.48 -1.17 -0.80
C TYR A 43 -21.12 -0.07 0.05
N THR A 44 -21.08 -0.21 1.37
CA THR A 44 -21.64 0.76 2.32
C THR A 44 -20.59 1.75 2.83
N GLY A 45 -19.31 1.35 2.84
CA GLY A 45 -18.24 2.09 3.51
C GLY A 45 -18.29 2.00 5.04
N SER A 46 -19.21 1.22 5.60
CA SER A 46 -19.35 1.07 7.05
C SER A 46 -18.31 0.08 7.58
N LEU A 47 -17.24 0.62 8.16
CA LEU A 47 -16.16 -0.16 8.76
C LEU A 47 -16.03 0.11 10.25
N PRO A 48 -15.72 -0.93 11.06
CA PRO A 48 -15.33 -0.77 12.44
C PRO A 48 -14.21 0.25 12.63
N ALA A 49 -14.15 0.83 13.82
CA ALA A 49 -13.05 1.70 14.23
C ALA A 49 -11.74 0.92 14.41
N CYS A 50 -10.61 1.61 14.41
CA CYS A 50 -9.30 0.98 14.63
C CYS A 50 -9.20 0.31 16.01
N GLU A 51 -9.78 0.92 17.05
CA GLU A 51 -9.80 0.38 18.42
C GLU A 51 -10.94 -0.62 18.70
N ASP A 52 -11.71 -1.00 17.69
CA ASP A 52 -12.79 -1.97 17.84
C ASP A 52 -12.25 -3.30 18.42
N GLY A 53 -12.88 -3.76 19.50
CA GLY A 53 -12.45 -4.97 20.20
C GLY A 53 -12.55 -6.23 19.35
N GLY A 54 -13.50 -6.31 18.42
CA GLY A 54 -13.63 -7.42 17.49
C GLY A 54 -12.47 -7.47 16.50
N VAL A 55 -12.06 -6.31 15.96
CA VAL A 55 -10.89 -6.18 15.07
C VAL A 55 -9.62 -6.59 15.79
N LEU A 56 -9.35 -5.99 16.95
CA LEU A 56 -8.13 -6.25 17.72
C LEU A 56 -8.06 -7.69 18.24
N GLY A 57 -9.19 -8.23 18.71
CA GLY A 57 -9.30 -9.62 19.15
C GLY A 57 -9.10 -10.62 18.01
N THR A 58 -9.61 -10.32 16.81
CA THR A 58 -9.36 -11.14 15.61
C THR A 58 -7.88 -11.17 15.26
N ILE A 59 -7.19 -10.02 15.31
CA ILE A 59 -5.74 -9.96 15.09
C ILE A 59 -5.00 -10.80 16.13
N GLN A 60 -5.32 -10.66 17.43
CA GLN A 60 -4.65 -11.43 18.50
C GLN A 60 -4.80 -12.93 18.30
N SER A 61 -6.05 -13.38 18.11
CA SER A 61 -6.38 -14.81 17.95
C SER A 61 -5.67 -15.39 16.73
N ARG A 62 -5.83 -14.78 15.55
CA ARG A 62 -5.23 -15.30 14.31
C ARG A 62 -3.72 -15.18 14.29
N PHE A 63 -3.15 -14.15 14.92
CA PHE A 63 -1.69 -14.04 15.09
C PHE A 63 -1.16 -15.20 15.94
N SER A 64 -1.76 -15.46 17.10
CA SER A 64 -1.35 -16.57 17.96
C SER A 64 -1.47 -17.91 17.23
N SER A 65 -2.57 -18.14 16.51
CA SER A 65 -2.75 -19.37 15.72
C SER A 65 -1.68 -19.50 14.63
N LYS A 66 -1.38 -18.41 13.92
CA LYS A 66 -0.34 -18.41 12.88
C LYS A 66 1.05 -18.71 13.45
N GLU A 67 1.39 -18.10 14.58
CA GLU A 67 2.68 -18.35 15.25
C GLU A 67 2.80 -19.80 15.73
N SER A 68 1.74 -20.37 16.31
CA SER A 68 1.78 -21.75 16.79
C SER A 68 1.78 -22.77 15.65
N GLU A 69 0.93 -22.58 14.63
CA GLU A 69 0.66 -23.58 13.60
C GLU A 69 1.74 -23.60 12.51
N TYR A 70 2.20 -22.43 12.07
CA TYR A 70 3.13 -22.34 10.94
C TYR A 70 4.59 -22.07 11.35
N TRP A 71 4.81 -21.49 12.53
CA TRP A 71 6.14 -21.02 12.93
C TRP A 71 6.69 -21.71 14.18
N ASN A 72 5.95 -22.66 14.76
CA ASN A 72 6.30 -23.34 16.02
C ASN A 72 6.76 -22.34 17.11
N SER A 73 6.04 -21.22 17.20
CA SER A 73 6.33 -20.13 18.13
C SER A 73 5.16 -19.91 19.08
N SER A 74 5.45 -19.70 20.35
CA SER A 74 4.45 -19.32 21.36
C SER A 74 4.25 -17.80 21.43
N LEU A 75 4.72 -17.04 20.44
CA LEU A 75 4.62 -15.58 20.42
C LEU A 75 3.16 -15.15 20.32
N GLN A 76 2.75 -14.26 21.21
CA GLN A 76 1.38 -13.77 21.32
C GLN A 76 1.35 -12.26 21.51
N ILE A 77 0.30 -11.63 20.98
CA ILE A 77 -0.02 -10.24 21.29
C ILE A 77 -0.87 -10.23 22.55
N VAL A 78 -0.39 -9.55 23.59
CA VAL A 78 -1.02 -9.49 24.92
C VAL A 78 -1.86 -8.21 25.08
N GLY A 79 -1.54 -7.17 24.33
CA GLY A 79 -2.25 -5.90 24.39
C GLY A 79 -1.81 -4.94 23.30
N TYR A 80 -2.56 -3.84 23.17
CA TYR A 80 -2.30 -2.78 22.20
C TYR A 80 -2.22 -1.43 22.90
N ASP A 81 -1.36 -0.55 22.42
CA ASP A 81 -1.34 0.88 22.75
C ASP A 81 -1.16 1.73 21.49
N ARG A 82 -1.41 3.04 21.63
CA ARG A 82 -1.24 4.05 20.56
C ARG A 82 -1.92 3.67 19.25
N ILE A 83 -3.13 3.13 19.36
CA ILE A 83 -3.98 2.81 18.21
C ILE A 83 -4.40 4.12 17.56
N ARG A 84 -4.23 4.20 16.25
CA ARG A 84 -4.63 5.37 15.45
C ARG A 84 -4.97 4.97 14.03
N GLU A 85 -5.97 5.65 13.48
CA GLU A 85 -6.24 5.64 12.06
C GLU A 85 -5.15 6.40 11.31
N THR A 86 -4.67 5.81 10.22
CA THR A 86 -3.67 6.43 9.32
C THR A 86 -4.24 6.75 7.95
N GLY A 87 -5.45 6.28 7.64
CA GLY A 87 -6.16 6.64 6.42
C GLY A 87 -7.47 5.89 6.26
N TYR A 88 -8.40 6.48 5.52
CA TYR A 88 -9.63 5.85 5.09
C TYR A 88 -9.77 6.03 3.58
N ARG A 89 -9.94 4.90 2.86
CA ARG A 89 -10.00 4.83 1.39
C ARG A 89 -8.83 5.54 0.69
N SER A 90 -7.67 5.54 1.33
CA SER A 90 -6.46 6.20 0.83
C SER A 90 -5.88 5.55 -0.44
N ASN A 91 -6.30 4.33 -0.76
CA ASN A 91 -5.95 3.63 -2.00
C ASN A 91 -6.82 4.05 -3.20
N GLY A 92 -7.88 4.82 -3.01
CA GLY A 92 -8.81 5.27 -4.05
C GLY A 92 -10.27 4.96 -3.71
N SER A 93 -11.19 5.83 -4.14
CA SER A 93 -12.62 5.69 -3.86
C SER A 93 -13.29 4.56 -4.62
N ASP A 94 -12.72 4.16 -5.75
CA ASP A 94 -13.19 3.07 -6.60
C ASP A 94 -12.89 1.67 -6.05
N TYR A 95 -11.95 1.55 -5.11
CA TYR A 95 -11.62 0.29 -4.43
C TYR A 95 -12.62 -0.05 -3.32
N ILE A 96 -12.62 -1.33 -2.93
CA ILE A 96 -13.34 -1.83 -1.75
C ILE A 96 -12.97 -0.93 -0.55
N PRO A 97 -13.96 -0.39 0.20
CA PRO A 97 -13.67 0.48 1.33
C PRO A 97 -12.72 -0.17 2.33
N ARG A 98 -11.67 0.57 2.70
CA ARG A 98 -10.64 0.14 3.66
C ARG A 98 -10.30 1.26 4.63
N ARG A 99 -10.17 0.91 5.91
CA ARG A 99 -9.65 1.76 6.98
C ARG A 99 -8.26 1.23 7.36
N TYR A 100 -7.24 2.07 7.24
CA TYR A 100 -5.86 1.76 7.56
C TYR A 100 -5.54 2.26 8.96
N CYS A 101 -4.92 1.41 9.75
CA CYS A 101 -4.64 1.65 11.16
C CYS A 101 -3.20 1.27 11.49
N THR A 102 -2.65 1.96 12.49
CA THR A 102 -1.41 1.54 13.14
C THR A 102 -1.61 1.46 14.64
N ALA A 103 -0.96 0.49 15.26
CA ALA A 103 -0.91 0.34 16.70
C ALA A 103 0.48 -0.14 17.11
N ARG A 104 0.73 -0.13 18.40
CA ARG A 104 1.87 -0.84 19.00
C ARG A 104 1.31 -2.00 19.81
N ALA A 105 1.78 -3.21 19.51
CA ALA A 105 1.42 -4.39 20.25
C ALA A 105 2.48 -4.69 21.31
N TYR A 106 2.03 -4.98 22.52
CA TYR A 106 2.86 -5.60 23.54
C TYR A 106 2.80 -7.12 23.36
N MET A 107 3.96 -7.75 23.34
CA MET A 107 4.08 -9.20 23.14
C MET A 107 4.52 -9.92 24.42
N ASN A 108 4.23 -11.21 24.50
CA ASN A 108 4.56 -12.04 25.65
C ASN A 108 6.07 -12.28 25.84
N ASP A 109 6.90 -11.90 24.87
CA ASP A 109 8.36 -11.83 24.99
C ASP A 109 8.86 -10.52 25.62
N GLY A 110 7.94 -9.67 26.10
CA GLY A 110 8.24 -8.40 26.76
C GLY A 110 8.60 -7.27 25.79
N ARG A 111 8.47 -7.47 24.47
CA ARG A 111 8.85 -6.47 23.48
C ARG A 111 7.64 -5.78 22.87
N TRP A 112 7.79 -4.49 22.65
CA TRP A 112 6.86 -3.69 21.87
C TRP A 112 7.18 -3.78 20.39
N ARG A 113 6.17 -4.04 19.57
CA ARG A 113 6.31 -4.07 18.11
C ARG A 113 5.21 -3.27 17.44
N GLN A 114 5.54 -2.58 16.36
CA GLN A 114 4.53 -1.86 15.58
C GLN A 114 3.69 -2.86 14.79
N VAL A 115 2.38 -2.73 14.87
CA VAL A 115 1.41 -3.46 14.06
C VAL A 115 0.76 -2.48 13.10
N THR A 116 0.80 -2.81 11.81
CA THR A 116 0.08 -2.10 10.76
C THR A 116 -1.00 -3.02 10.27
N TYR A 117 -2.24 -2.55 10.22
CA TYR A 117 -3.37 -3.36 9.81
C TYR A 117 -4.38 -2.51 9.05
N TRP A 118 -5.23 -3.16 8.29
CA TRP A 118 -6.37 -2.51 7.66
C TRP A 118 -7.61 -3.38 7.82
N VAL A 119 -8.74 -2.71 7.94
CA VAL A 119 -10.07 -3.33 7.98
C VAL A 119 -10.76 -3.02 6.66
N GLY A 120 -11.31 -4.03 6.00
CA GLY A 120 -11.96 -3.88 4.70
C GLY A 120 -13.34 -4.50 4.65
N GLU A 121 -14.23 -3.89 3.87
CA GLU A 121 -15.63 -4.30 3.80
C GLU A 121 -15.79 -5.53 2.90
N ASN A 122 -16.60 -6.50 3.31
CA ASN A 122 -16.82 -7.76 2.58
C ASN A 122 -15.51 -8.52 2.28
N LEU A 123 -14.51 -8.38 3.14
CA LEU A 123 -13.23 -9.12 3.07
C LEU A 123 -13.06 -10.12 4.22
N GLY A 124 -14.14 -10.40 4.95
CA GLY A 124 -14.16 -11.47 5.94
C GLY A 124 -14.22 -12.86 5.30
N PHE A 125 -14.59 -13.86 6.09
CA PHE A 125 -14.64 -15.24 5.63
C PHE A 125 -15.63 -15.39 4.45
N ILE A 126 -15.15 -15.82 3.28
CA ILE A 126 -15.93 -15.93 2.03
C ILE A 126 -16.68 -14.62 1.69
N GLY A 127 -16.10 -13.48 2.06
CA GLY A 127 -16.68 -12.16 1.81
C GLY A 127 -17.81 -11.75 2.77
N TRP A 128 -18.03 -12.50 3.85
CA TRP A 128 -19.01 -12.13 4.87
C TRP A 128 -18.44 -11.13 5.87
N GLY A 129 -19.14 -10.01 6.04
CA GLY A 129 -18.77 -8.96 6.99
C GLY A 129 -17.43 -8.30 6.67
N TRP A 130 -16.82 -7.67 7.67
CA TRP A 130 -15.51 -7.05 7.51
C TRP A 130 -14.38 -8.08 7.66
N GLY A 131 -13.28 -7.81 6.94
CA GLY A 131 -12.02 -8.55 7.08
C GLY A 131 -10.96 -7.66 7.69
N VAL A 132 -10.02 -8.27 8.42
CA VAL A 132 -8.83 -7.59 8.94
C VAL A 132 -7.58 -8.32 8.48
N GLU A 133 -6.65 -7.55 7.93
CA GLU A 133 -5.33 -8.02 7.55
C GLU A 133 -4.28 -7.19 8.28
N TRP A 134 -3.22 -7.84 8.74
CA TRP A 134 -2.23 -7.22 9.62
C TRP A 134 -0.81 -7.67 9.30
N CYS A 135 0.13 -6.81 9.66
CA CYS A 135 1.55 -7.08 9.66
C CYS A 135 2.18 -6.56 10.96
N VAL A 136 2.99 -7.40 11.59
CA VAL A 136 3.81 -7.03 12.75
C VAL A 136 5.24 -6.82 12.29
N ALA A 137 5.74 -5.59 12.47
CA ALA A 137 7.10 -5.24 12.10
C ALA A 137 8.12 -6.09 12.90
N GLY A 138 9.03 -6.75 12.18
CA GLY A 138 10.06 -7.61 12.76
C GLY A 138 9.63 -9.04 13.08
N VAL A 139 8.37 -9.41 12.80
CA VAL A 139 7.87 -10.80 12.95
C VAL A 139 7.38 -11.38 11.61
N ASP A 140 7.21 -10.55 10.58
CA ASP A 140 6.89 -10.99 9.21
C ASP A 140 8.07 -11.77 8.56
N ARG A 141 8.14 -13.08 8.84
CA ARG A 141 9.26 -13.96 8.42
C ARG A 141 9.34 -14.19 6.92
N ASN A 142 8.20 -14.18 6.23
CA ASN A 142 8.12 -14.40 4.78
C ASN A 142 8.04 -13.10 3.97
N TYR A 143 8.17 -11.93 4.62
CA TYR A 143 8.05 -10.63 3.98
C TYR A 143 6.74 -10.47 3.19
N ALA A 144 5.64 -11.03 3.70
CA ALA A 144 4.34 -10.96 3.02
C ALA A 144 3.90 -9.52 2.76
N TYR A 145 4.29 -8.59 3.64
CA TYR A 145 3.99 -7.16 3.50
C TYR A 145 5.22 -6.29 3.20
N GLY A 146 6.33 -6.92 2.85
CA GLY A 146 7.60 -6.27 2.57
C GLY A 146 8.26 -5.63 3.81
N PRO A 147 9.37 -4.89 3.60
CA PRO A 147 10.12 -4.30 4.71
C PRO A 147 9.27 -3.30 5.50
N ALA A 148 9.30 -3.43 6.83
CA ALA A 148 8.56 -2.59 7.77
C ALA A 148 7.04 -2.50 7.50
N CYS A 149 6.43 -3.58 6.98
CA CYS A 149 5.00 -3.65 6.69
C CYS A 149 4.52 -2.61 5.66
N ARG A 150 5.37 -2.24 4.68
CA ARG A 150 5.06 -1.18 3.72
C ARG A 150 3.77 -1.46 2.93
N ALA A 151 3.53 -2.70 2.53
CA ALA A 151 2.35 -3.05 1.72
C ALA A 151 1.02 -3.05 2.51
N ALA A 152 1.08 -3.02 3.85
CA ALA A 152 -0.10 -2.90 4.70
C ALA A 152 -0.50 -1.44 4.96
N ARG A 153 0.32 -0.48 4.52
CA ARG A 153 0.08 0.96 4.68
C ARG A 153 -0.73 1.49 3.49
N PRO A 154 -1.35 2.69 3.65
CA PRO A 154 -1.90 3.46 2.54
C PRO A 154 -0.98 3.57 1.33
#